data_AF-A0A7W0WQJ8-F1
#
_entry.id   AF-A0A7W0WQJ8-F1
#
_cell.length_a   1.000
_cell.length_b   1.000
_cell.length_c   1.000
_cell.angle_alpha   90.00
_cell.angle_beta   90.00
_cell.angle_gamma   90.00
#
_symmetry.space_group_name_H-M   'P 1'
#
loop_
_entity.id
_entity.type
_entity.pdbx_description
1 polymer ?
#
loop_
_entity_poly.entity_id
_entity_poly.type
_entity_poly.pdbx_seq_one_letter_code
_entity_poly.pdbx_strand_id
1 'polypeptide(L)'
;MKATALVLDVAHRGRALTVDVPDGKRPLAALARDSWPLGHRLTEGHAWFAFVETAKQESRAWTQDTALWKLYVEAVLGGWEPPTRDFDVFQFGSTPEQATRLAHHVVKGEKRGSTGWLASAKHDGSTIPTPGMVSIVTDGFGIPLCALQTERVVYNTFAEATDEIARAEAEGDCTLEDWREGHRAYFETEGATIGVPFTDDAELYHEYFRVLRVLSKQ
;
A
#
# COMPACT_ATOMS: atom_id res chain seq x y z
N MET A 1 -21.72 23.34 13.29
CA MET A 1 -21.39 22.03 12.67
C MET A 1 -19.89 21.98 12.48
N LYS A 2 -19.26 20.80 12.59
CA LYS A 2 -17.83 20.60 12.31
C LYS A 2 -17.62 19.81 11.03
N ALA A 3 -16.46 20.00 10.40
CA ALA A 3 -15.99 19.20 9.29
C ALA A 3 -14.60 18.64 9.62
N THR A 4 -14.38 17.35 9.42
CA THR A 4 -13.06 16.70 9.58
C THR A 4 -12.62 16.04 8.29
N ALA A 5 -11.39 16.32 7.87
CA ALA A 5 -10.70 15.62 6.80
C ALA A 5 -9.70 14.63 7.40
N LEU A 6 -9.86 13.34 7.11
CA LEU A 6 -8.80 12.34 7.21
C LEU A 6 -7.99 12.39 5.92
N VAL A 7 -6.76 12.89 6.01
CA VAL A 7 -5.88 13.06 4.85
C VAL A 7 -4.79 11.99 4.93
N LEU A 8 -4.87 11.00 4.05
CA LEU A 8 -3.96 9.87 3.95
C LEU A 8 -2.93 10.14 2.86
N ASP A 9 -1.73 9.60 3.01
CA ASP A 9 -0.81 9.40 1.89
C ASP A 9 -1.11 8.07 1.18
N VAL A 10 -0.31 7.75 0.15
CA VAL A 10 -0.43 6.49 -0.62
C VAL A 10 -0.13 5.22 0.20
N ALA A 11 0.54 5.35 1.35
CA ALA A 11 0.74 4.27 2.32
C ALA A 11 -0.32 4.31 3.43
N HIS A 12 -1.43 5.02 3.20
CA HIS A 12 -2.54 5.24 4.12
C HIS A 12 -2.11 5.73 5.51
N ARG A 13 -1.02 6.48 5.55
CA ARG A 13 -0.57 7.21 6.73
C ARG A 13 -1.24 8.57 6.71
N GLY A 14 -1.86 8.96 7.81
CA GLY A 14 -2.66 10.17 7.78
C GLY A 14 -2.74 10.96 9.05
N ARG A 15 -3.27 12.16 8.88
CA ARG A 15 -3.68 13.08 9.93
C ARG A 15 -5.12 13.48 9.75
N ALA A 16 -5.75 13.85 10.86
CA ALA A 16 -7.06 14.47 10.83
C ALA A 16 -6.93 15.98 10.99
N LEU A 17 -7.64 16.73 10.15
CA LEU A 17 -7.82 18.18 10.28
C LEU A 17 -9.29 18.46 10.53
N THR A 18 -9.62 19.17 11.62
CA THR A 18 -11.00 19.56 11.95
C THR A 18 -11.16 21.06 11.90
N VAL A 19 -12.24 21.52 11.26
CA VAL A 19 -12.62 22.93 11.16
C VAL A 19 -14.08 23.11 11.59
N ASP A 20 -14.41 24.28 12.13
CA ASP A 20 -15.81 24.71 12.27
C ASP A 20 -16.36 25.11 10.89
N VAL A 21 -17.59 24.70 10.60
CA VAL A 21 -18.26 25.01 9.33
C VAL A 21 -19.01 26.33 9.51
N PRO A 22 -18.62 27.42 8.81
CA PRO A 22 -19.33 28.70 8.89
C PRO A 22 -20.76 28.59 8.36
N ASP A 23 -21.66 29.41 8.91
CA ASP A 23 -23.06 29.45 8.47
C ASP A 23 -23.17 29.67 6.96
N GLY A 24 -24.04 28.89 6.30
CA GLY A 24 -24.24 28.92 4.86
C GLY A 24 -23.13 28.28 4.02
N LYS A 25 -22.01 27.83 4.61
CA LYS A 25 -20.99 27.05 3.89
C LYS A 25 -21.26 25.55 3.94
N ARG A 26 -20.95 24.87 2.83
CA ARG A 26 -20.94 23.41 2.77
C ARG A 26 -19.72 22.86 3.52
N PRO A 27 -19.83 21.74 4.26
CA PRO A 27 -18.71 21.19 5.03
C PRO A 27 -17.44 20.91 4.21
N LEU A 28 -17.59 20.32 3.01
CA LEU A 28 -16.45 20.06 2.13
C LEU A 28 -15.74 21.35 1.69
N ALA A 29 -16.49 22.42 1.44
CA ALA A 29 -15.92 23.72 1.08
C ALA A 29 -15.18 24.39 2.24
N ALA A 30 -15.59 24.13 3.49
CA ALA A 30 -14.91 24.66 4.68
C ALA A 30 -13.52 24.03 4.88
N LEU A 31 -13.29 22.81 4.38
CA LEU A 31 -12.00 22.11 4.46
C LEU A 31 -10.95 22.64 3.47
N ALA A 32 -11.35 23.45 2.47
CA ALA A 32 -10.46 24.02 1.46
C ALA A 32 -9.54 22.97 0.79
N ARG A 33 -10.15 21.90 0.27
CA ARG A 33 -9.45 20.81 -0.44
C ARG A 33 -9.81 20.85 -1.92
N ASP A 34 -8.82 20.63 -2.77
CA ASP A 34 -8.98 20.67 -4.24
C ASP A 34 -9.29 19.29 -4.85
N SER A 35 -9.13 18.21 -4.08
CA SER A 35 -9.42 16.84 -4.51
C SER A 35 -10.80 16.35 -4.05
N TRP A 36 -11.35 15.39 -4.79
CA TRP A 36 -12.59 14.73 -4.41
C TRP A 36 -12.31 13.70 -3.29
N PRO A 37 -13.14 13.65 -2.22
CA PRO A 37 -12.95 12.67 -1.16
C PRO A 37 -13.18 11.24 -1.67
N LEU A 38 -12.41 10.29 -1.15
CA LEU A 38 -12.61 8.86 -1.38
C LEU A 38 -13.94 8.36 -0.81
N GLY A 39 -14.38 8.97 0.28
CA GLY A 39 -15.68 8.75 0.87
C GLY A 39 -15.96 9.75 1.98
N HIS A 40 -17.17 9.72 2.49
CA HIS A 40 -17.62 10.64 3.52
C HIS A 40 -18.59 9.97 4.47
N ARG A 41 -18.70 10.55 5.67
CA ARG A 41 -19.67 10.14 6.68
C ARG A 41 -20.31 11.37 7.29
N LEU A 42 -21.63 11.40 7.35
CA LEU A 42 -22.38 12.48 7.97
C LEU A 42 -22.99 11.99 9.28
N THR A 43 -22.85 12.78 10.33
CA THR A 43 -23.50 12.58 11.63
C THR A 43 -24.18 13.88 12.05
N GLU A 44 -25.01 13.83 13.09
CA GLU A 44 -25.64 15.03 13.63
C GLU A 44 -24.56 16.04 14.08
N GLY A 45 -24.48 17.17 13.37
CA GLY A 45 -23.54 18.25 13.69
C GLY A 45 -22.10 18.05 13.21
N HIS A 46 -21.74 16.94 12.56
CA HIS A 46 -20.36 16.68 12.12
C HIS A 46 -20.28 15.90 10.80
N ALA A 47 -19.58 16.45 9.82
CA ALA A 47 -19.25 15.81 8.55
C ALA A 47 -17.79 15.35 8.50
N TRP A 48 -17.54 14.15 7.99
CA TRP A 48 -16.22 13.54 7.88
C TRP A 48 -15.95 13.18 6.43
N PHE A 49 -14.71 13.37 5.99
CA PHE A 49 -14.27 13.11 4.62
C PHE A 49 -12.90 12.43 4.64
N ALA A 50 -12.70 11.42 3.80
CA ALA A 50 -11.41 10.77 3.61
C ALA A 50 -10.79 11.19 2.28
N PHE A 51 -9.50 11.50 2.26
CA PHE A 51 -8.74 11.87 1.07
C PHE A 51 -7.45 11.07 1.03
N VAL A 52 -6.94 10.83 -0.17
CA VAL A 52 -5.58 10.35 -0.41
C VAL A 52 -4.82 11.42 -1.19
N GLU A 53 -3.62 11.75 -0.71
CA GLU A 53 -2.66 12.65 -1.35
C GLU A 53 -1.40 11.85 -1.72
N THR A 54 -0.70 12.28 -2.77
CA THR A 54 0.52 11.60 -3.24
C THR A 54 1.76 11.93 -2.41
N ALA A 55 1.71 12.98 -1.59
CA ALA A 55 2.81 13.37 -0.71
C ALA A 55 2.91 12.43 0.50
N LYS A 56 4.09 11.84 0.72
CA LYS A 56 4.37 10.96 1.87
C LYS A 56 4.19 11.72 3.20
N GLN A 57 3.58 11.06 4.18
CA GLN A 57 3.41 11.54 5.54
C GLN A 57 4.20 10.66 6.54
N GLU A 58 4.65 11.26 7.65
CA GLU A 58 5.61 10.62 8.58
C GLU A 58 4.98 9.60 9.56
N SER A 59 3.65 9.48 9.62
CA SER A 59 2.95 8.69 10.65
C SER A 59 2.91 7.19 10.33
N ARG A 60 3.33 6.29 11.23
CA ARG A 60 3.20 4.82 11.02
C ARG A 60 2.03 4.18 11.76
N ALA A 61 1.44 4.84 12.76
CA ALA A 61 0.43 4.23 13.62
C ALA A 61 -0.97 4.73 13.31
N TRP A 62 -1.94 3.82 13.22
CA TRP A 62 -3.35 4.20 13.25
C TRP A 62 -3.68 4.94 14.54
N THR A 63 -4.45 6.00 14.40
CA THR A 63 -5.00 6.74 15.54
C THR A 63 -5.82 5.82 16.46
N GLN A 64 -5.74 6.05 17.77
CA GLN A 64 -6.65 5.43 18.73
C GLN A 64 -8.10 5.97 18.62
N ASP A 65 -8.29 7.04 17.84
CA ASP A 65 -9.61 7.59 17.55
C ASP A 65 -10.45 6.59 16.75
N THR A 66 -11.49 6.09 17.42
CA THR A 66 -12.40 5.08 16.86
C THR A 66 -13.28 5.65 15.75
N ALA A 67 -13.58 6.94 15.72
CA ALA A 67 -14.37 7.56 14.66
C ALA A 67 -13.56 7.65 13.35
N LEU A 68 -12.29 8.01 13.44
CA LEU A 68 -11.38 8.03 12.29
C LEU A 68 -11.13 6.63 11.74
N TRP A 69 -10.94 5.64 12.62
CA TRP A 69 -10.84 4.24 12.19
C TRP A 69 -12.10 3.77 11.46
N LYS A 70 -13.29 4.03 12.00
CA LYS A 70 -14.56 3.67 11.34
C LYS A 70 -14.71 4.34 9.98
N LEU A 71 -14.36 5.62 9.87
CA LEU A 71 -14.37 6.32 8.59
C LEU A 71 -13.41 5.65 7.60
N TYR A 72 -12.21 5.28 8.02
CA TYR A 72 -11.25 4.60 7.15
C TYR A 72 -11.80 3.27 6.64
N VAL A 73 -12.35 2.44 7.53
CA VAL A 73 -12.98 1.16 7.13
C VAL A 73 -14.13 1.39 6.15
N GLU A 74 -15.05 2.31 6.47
CA GLU A 74 -16.23 2.60 5.63
C GLU A 74 -15.84 3.21 4.27
N ALA A 75 -15.03 4.27 4.27
CA ALA A 75 -14.75 5.09 3.10
C ALA A 75 -13.58 4.58 2.24
N VAL A 76 -12.61 3.91 2.85
CA VAL A 76 -11.37 3.48 2.17
C VAL A 76 -11.39 1.98 1.93
N LEU A 77 -11.84 1.18 2.89
CA LEU A 77 -11.89 -0.29 2.75
C LEU A 77 -13.26 -0.84 2.31
N GLY A 78 -14.20 0.04 1.95
CA GLY A 78 -15.53 -0.36 1.49
C GLY A 78 -16.34 -1.13 2.54
N GLY A 79 -16.11 -0.84 3.82
CA GLY A 79 -16.77 -1.48 4.97
C GLY A 79 -16.17 -2.82 5.39
N TRP A 80 -15.11 -3.29 4.73
CA TRP A 80 -14.41 -4.50 5.17
C TRP A 80 -13.51 -4.20 6.37
N GLU A 81 -13.79 -4.83 7.50
CA GLU A 81 -12.98 -4.72 8.72
C GLU A 81 -11.77 -5.68 8.63
N PRO A 82 -10.53 -5.16 8.62
CA PRO A 82 -9.34 -6.01 8.70
C PRO A 82 -9.28 -6.77 10.03
N PRO A 83 -8.67 -7.97 10.06
CA PRO A 83 -8.56 -8.77 11.29
C PRO A 83 -7.60 -8.17 12.34
N THR A 84 -6.84 -7.14 11.97
CA THR A 84 -5.89 -6.41 12.81
C THR A 84 -5.82 -4.95 12.35
N ARG A 85 -5.46 -4.02 13.24
CA ARG A 85 -5.07 -2.65 12.85
C ARG A 85 -3.59 -2.51 12.54
N ASP A 86 -2.81 -3.55 12.83
CA ASP A 86 -1.39 -3.63 12.52
C ASP A 86 -1.21 -4.33 11.17
N PHE A 87 -1.36 -3.56 10.10
CA PHE A 87 -1.16 -4.00 8.72
C PHE A 87 -0.34 -2.95 7.98
N ASP A 88 0.41 -3.40 6.97
CA ASP A 88 1.10 -2.48 6.08
C ASP A 88 0.20 -2.04 4.92
N VAL A 89 0.51 -0.90 4.31
CA VAL A 89 -0.13 -0.44 3.08
C VAL A 89 0.95 -0.03 2.10
N PHE A 90 0.94 -0.66 0.93
CA PHE A 90 1.96 -0.45 -0.08
C PHE A 90 1.42 -0.60 -1.49
N GLN A 91 2.24 -0.20 -2.45
CA GLN A 91 2.02 -0.40 -3.88
C GLN A 91 3.19 -1.19 -4.46
N PHE A 92 2.92 -1.99 -5.49
CA PHE A 92 3.97 -2.68 -6.23
C PHE A 92 4.61 -1.75 -7.28
N GLY A 93 5.84 -2.05 -7.71
CA GLY A 93 6.51 -1.34 -8.80
C GLY A 93 6.88 0.11 -8.50
N SER A 94 7.49 0.78 -9.49
CA SER A 94 8.10 2.11 -9.32
C SER A 94 7.29 3.25 -9.92
N THR A 95 6.32 2.95 -10.78
CA THR A 95 5.44 3.96 -11.41
C THR A 95 3.97 3.71 -11.12
N PRO A 96 3.10 4.73 -11.18
CA PRO A 96 1.67 4.55 -10.97
C PRO A 96 1.03 3.51 -11.91
N GLU A 97 1.48 3.44 -13.15
CA GLU A 97 1.00 2.48 -14.15
C GLU A 97 1.40 1.05 -13.78
N GLN A 98 2.65 0.86 -13.35
CA GLN A 98 3.14 -0.44 -12.88
C GLN A 98 2.39 -0.88 -11.62
N ALA A 99 2.25 -0.01 -10.62
CA ALA A 99 1.51 -0.27 -9.40
C ALA A 99 0.09 -0.73 -9.68
N THR A 100 -0.62 0.01 -10.53
CA THR A 100 -1.98 -0.33 -10.93
C THR A 100 -2.05 -1.69 -11.63
N ARG A 101 -1.16 -1.93 -12.61
CA ARG A 101 -1.11 -3.21 -13.35
C ARG A 101 -0.82 -4.40 -12.43
N LEU A 102 0.19 -4.29 -11.57
CA LEU A 102 0.61 -5.37 -10.67
C LEU A 102 -0.44 -5.66 -9.60
N ALA A 103 -1.09 -4.64 -9.04
CA ALA A 103 -2.21 -4.84 -8.13
C ALA A 103 -3.38 -5.58 -8.82
N HIS A 104 -3.65 -5.31 -10.09
CA HIS A 104 -4.64 -6.07 -10.85
C HIS A 104 -4.26 -7.54 -11.07
N HIS A 105 -2.99 -7.87 -11.27
CA HIS A 105 -2.53 -9.27 -11.32
C HIS A 105 -2.78 -9.99 -9.98
N VAL A 106 -2.58 -9.31 -8.85
CA VAL A 106 -2.92 -9.87 -7.53
C VAL A 106 -4.41 -10.15 -7.41
N VAL A 107 -5.25 -9.16 -7.76
CA VAL A 107 -6.72 -9.27 -7.72
C VAL A 107 -7.24 -10.41 -8.60
N LYS A 108 -6.72 -10.57 -9.82
CA LYS A 108 -7.11 -11.65 -10.75
C LYS A 108 -6.66 -13.03 -10.29
N GLY A 109 -5.63 -13.05 -9.47
CA GLY A 109 -5.14 -14.26 -8.88
C GLY A 109 -3.82 -14.78 -9.45
N GLU A 110 -3.22 -14.01 -10.34
CA GLU A 110 -2.04 -14.38 -11.13
C GLU A 110 -0.77 -14.14 -10.29
N LYS A 111 -0.63 -12.94 -9.72
CA LYS A 111 0.48 -12.60 -8.81
C LYS A 111 0.18 -13.09 -7.39
N ARG A 112 1.10 -13.86 -6.84
CA ARG A 112 1.06 -14.55 -5.53
C ARG A 112 2.34 -14.39 -4.73
N GLY A 113 3.33 -13.72 -5.27
CA GLY A 113 4.55 -13.40 -4.56
C GLY A 113 5.14 -12.07 -4.95
N SER A 114 6.11 -11.64 -4.16
CA SER A 114 6.88 -10.41 -4.35
C SER A 114 8.30 -10.62 -3.85
N THR A 115 9.25 -9.90 -4.41
CA THR A 115 10.63 -9.89 -3.91
C THR A 115 11.01 -8.50 -3.41
N GLY A 116 11.79 -8.45 -2.32
CA GLY A 116 12.46 -7.23 -1.89
C GLY A 116 13.91 -7.49 -1.50
N TRP A 117 14.74 -6.46 -1.62
CA TRP A 117 16.14 -6.50 -1.24
C TRP A 117 16.33 -6.13 0.22
N LEU A 118 16.99 -6.99 1.01
CA LEU A 118 17.12 -6.80 2.45
C LEU A 118 17.90 -5.53 2.81
N ALA A 119 18.94 -5.16 2.06
CA ALA A 119 19.73 -3.97 2.37
C ALA A 119 18.91 -2.69 2.18
N SER A 120 18.17 -2.60 1.06
CA SER A 120 17.26 -1.51 0.76
C SER A 120 16.14 -1.39 1.80
N ALA A 121 15.46 -2.50 2.12
CA ALA A 121 14.40 -2.50 3.13
C ALA A 121 14.90 -2.05 4.51
N LYS A 122 16.10 -2.47 4.92
CA LYS A 122 16.73 -2.03 6.18
C LYS A 122 17.09 -0.54 6.16
N HIS A 123 17.58 -0.03 5.03
CA HIS A 123 17.93 1.39 4.88
C HIS A 123 16.70 2.29 5.01
N ASP A 124 15.63 1.94 4.32
CA ASP A 124 14.38 2.72 4.30
C ASP A 124 13.51 2.50 5.55
N GLY A 125 13.85 1.52 6.38
CA GLY A 125 13.00 1.08 7.49
C GLY A 125 11.67 0.49 7.01
N SER A 126 11.63 -0.03 5.78
CA SER A 126 10.49 -0.70 5.16
C SER A 126 10.14 -1.97 5.90
N THR A 127 8.85 -2.32 5.90
CA THR A 127 8.38 -3.53 6.56
C THR A 127 8.86 -4.75 5.79
N ILE A 128 9.53 -5.68 6.48
CA ILE A 128 9.84 -7.00 5.92
C ILE A 128 8.68 -7.92 6.32
N PRO A 129 8.03 -8.62 5.37
CA PRO A 129 6.85 -9.41 5.65
C PRO A 129 7.17 -10.59 6.58
N THR A 130 6.17 -11.05 7.32
CA THR A 130 6.25 -12.25 8.16
C THR A 130 4.98 -13.09 7.99
N PRO A 131 5.05 -14.43 8.12
CA PRO A 131 3.86 -15.28 7.98
C PRO A 131 2.70 -14.81 8.87
N GLY A 132 1.52 -14.67 8.28
CA GLY A 132 0.30 -14.18 8.93
C GLY A 132 0.10 -12.67 8.87
N MET A 133 1.13 -11.90 8.51
CA MET A 133 1.05 -10.45 8.33
C MET A 133 -0.01 -10.08 7.28
N VAL A 134 -0.79 -9.04 7.58
CA VAL A 134 -1.79 -8.50 6.68
C VAL A 134 -1.25 -7.23 6.05
N SER A 135 -1.50 -7.06 4.76
CA SER A 135 -1.19 -5.83 4.05
C SER A 135 -2.31 -5.43 3.11
N ILE A 136 -2.43 -4.14 2.83
CA ILE A 136 -3.34 -3.59 1.82
C ILE A 136 -2.51 -3.14 0.62
N VAL A 137 -2.90 -3.60 -0.56
CA VAL A 137 -2.28 -3.20 -1.82
C VAL A 137 -3.13 -2.11 -2.46
N THR A 138 -2.50 -1.02 -2.82
CA THR A 138 -3.12 0.08 -3.58
C THR A 138 -2.76 0.04 -5.06
N ASP A 139 -3.53 0.77 -5.86
CA ASP A 139 -3.09 1.21 -7.18
C ASP A 139 -2.02 2.30 -7.08
N GLY A 140 -1.59 2.81 -8.24
CA GLY A 140 -0.58 3.86 -8.34
C GLY A 140 -0.98 5.25 -7.82
N PHE A 141 -2.23 5.41 -7.41
CA PHE A 141 -2.79 6.64 -6.87
C PHE A 141 -3.19 6.49 -5.40
N GLY A 142 -2.83 5.37 -4.77
CA GLY A 142 -3.16 5.07 -3.38
C GLY A 142 -4.63 4.67 -3.17
N ILE A 143 -5.33 4.20 -4.21
CA ILE A 143 -6.66 3.61 -4.04
C ILE A 143 -6.49 2.13 -3.66
N PRO A 144 -7.03 1.65 -2.54
CA PRO A 144 -6.89 0.26 -2.14
C PRO A 144 -7.67 -0.67 -3.08
N LEU A 145 -7.03 -1.75 -3.50
CA LEU A 145 -7.59 -2.74 -4.42
C LEU A 145 -7.78 -4.12 -3.77
N CYS A 146 -6.89 -4.51 -2.86
CA CYS A 146 -7.06 -5.76 -2.13
C CYS A 146 -6.31 -5.76 -0.80
N ALA A 147 -6.71 -6.66 0.09
CA ALA A 147 -5.95 -7.05 1.26
C ALA A 147 -5.38 -8.45 1.04
N LEU A 148 -4.12 -8.64 1.44
CA LEU A 148 -3.39 -9.90 1.37
C LEU A 148 -2.93 -10.35 2.75
N GLN A 149 -2.61 -11.63 2.84
CA GLN A 149 -1.94 -12.22 3.99
C GLN A 149 -0.71 -12.99 3.51
N THR A 150 0.43 -12.69 4.10
CA THR A 150 1.67 -13.43 3.89
C THR A 150 1.48 -14.87 4.36
N GLU A 151 1.71 -15.84 3.50
CA GLU A 151 1.66 -17.27 3.83
C GLU A 151 3.05 -17.77 4.27
N ARG A 152 4.10 -17.34 3.56
CA ARG A 152 5.49 -17.65 3.91
C ARG A 152 6.45 -16.62 3.33
N VAL A 153 7.66 -16.60 3.88
CA VAL A 153 8.78 -15.82 3.37
C VAL A 153 9.99 -16.73 3.23
N VAL A 154 10.68 -16.64 2.10
CA VAL A 154 11.93 -17.38 1.83
C VAL A 154 13.05 -16.37 1.65
N TYR A 155 14.24 -16.72 2.13
CA TYR A 155 15.44 -15.90 1.99
C TYR A 155 16.48 -16.67 1.19
N ASN A 156 17.06 -16.01 0.20
CA ASN A 156 18.19 -16.51 -0.59
C ASN A 156 18.96 -15.31 -1.18
N THR A 157 20.00 -15.59 -1.95
CA THR A 157 20.67 -14.56 -2.76
C THR A 157 19.98 -14.38 -4.12
N PHE A 158 20.20 -13.24 -4.78
CA PHE A 158 19.71 -13.00 -6.14
C PHE A 158 20.13 -14.10 -7.13
N ALA A 159 21.35 -14.64 -7.00
CA ALA A 159 21.84 -15.75 -7.80
C ALA A 159 21.04 -17.05 -7.62
N GLU A 160 20.44 -17.25 -6.46
CA GLU A 160 19.70 -18.46 -6.06
C GLU A 160 18.18 -18.35 -6.30
N ALA A 161 17.72 -17.26 -6.92
CA ALA A 161 16.33 -17.12 -7.35
C ALA A 161 15.94 -18.25 -8.32
N THR A 162 14.68 -18.70 -8.21
CA THR A 162 14.16 -19.90 -8.88
C THR A 162 13.00 -19.56 -9.80
N ASP A 163 12.67 -20.46 -10.74
CA ASP A 163 11.46 -20.34 -11.58
C ASP A 163 10.17 -20.25 -10.78
N GLU A 164 10.14 -20.82 -9.57
CA GLU A 164 8.99 -20.72 -8.67
C GLU A 164 8.75 -19.27 -8.24
N ILE A 165 9.81 -18.51 -7.95
CA ILE A 165 9.73 -17.09 -7.60
C ILE A 165 9.18 -16.30 -8.79
N ALA A 166 9.77 -16.46 -9.97
CA ALA A 166 9.32 -15.76 -11.18
C ALA A 166 7.84 -16.02 -11.50
N ARG A 167 7.41 -17.29 -11.41
CA ARG A 167 5.99 -17.67 -11.62
C ARG A 167 5.06 -17.12 -10.55
N ALA A 168 5.49 -17.09 -9.29
CA ALA A 168 4.67 -16.52 -8.22
C ALA A 168 4.52 -15.00 -8.38
N GLU A 169 5.54 -14.31 -8.87
CA GLU A 169 5.47 -12.87 -9.11
C GLU A 169 4.59 -12.51 -10.32
N ALA A 170 4.47 -13.41 -11.28
CA ALA A 170 3.65 -13.27 -12.48
C ALA A 170 3.89 -11.94 -13.22
N GLU A 171 5.13 -11.49 -13.26
CA GLU A 171 5.56 -10.31 -14.01
C GLU A 171 6.17 -10.70 -15.35
N GLY A 172 6.12 -9.77 -16.31
CA GLY A 172 6.58 -9.97 -17.68
C GLY A 172 6.12 -11.29 -18.29
N ASP A 173 7.06 -12.18 -18.65
CA ASP A 173 6.77 -13.48 -19.25
C ASP A 173 6.80 -14.67 -18.26
N CYS A 174 6.97 -14.38 -16.97
CA CYS A 174 7.05 -15.35 -15.88
C CYS A 174 8.26 -16.31 -15.94
N THR A 175 9.28 -16.01 -16.74
CA THR A 175 10.54 -16.76 -16.75
C THR A 175 11.55 -16.20 -15.75
N LEU A 176 12.46 -17.06 -15.29
CA LEU A 176 13.55 -16.63 -14.40
C LEU A 176 14.51 -15.63 -15.08
N GLU A 177 14.67 -15.71 -16.41
CA GLU A 177 15.51 -14.79 -17.17
C GLU A 177 14.95 -13.36 -17.15
N ASP A 178 13.67 -13.21 -17.51
CA ASP A 178 12.96 -11.93 -17.46
C ASP A 178 12.87 -11.38 -16.03
N TRP A 179 12.61 -12.25 -15.04
CA TRP A 179 12.64 -11.86 -13.64
C TRP A 179 14.01 -11.29 -13.24
N ARG A 180 15.12 -11.93 -13.65
CA ARG A 180 16.49 -11.46 -13.34
C ARG A 180 16.78 -10.13 -14.01
N GLU A 181 16.43 -9.95 -15.26
CA GLU A 181 16.64 -8.69 -15.98
C GLU A 181 15.89 -7.53 -15.29
N GLY A 182 14.59 -7.72 -15.06
CA GLY A 182 13.74 -6.70 -14.44
C GLY A 182 14.17 -6.36 -13.01
N HIS A 183 14.44 -7.37 -12.18
CA HIS A 183 14.83 -7.15 -10.79
C HIS A 183 16.23 -6.57 -10.65
N ARG A 184 17.18 -6.93 -11.53
CA ARG A 184 18.50 -6.29 -11.53
C ARG A 184 18.38 -4.79 -11.80
N ALA A 185 17.67 -4.39 -12.84
CA ALA A 185 17.49 -2.98 -13.17
C ALA A 185 16.80 -2.21 -12.02
N TYR A 186 15.79 -2.82 -11.40
CA TYR A 186 15.09 -2.26 -10.25
C TYR A 186 16.03 -2.08 -9.04
N PHE A 187 16.71 -3.14 -8.61
CA PHE A 187 17.56 -3.09 -7.41
C PHE A 187 18.87 -2.32 -7.61
N GLU A 188 19.39 -2.21 -8.83
CA GLU A 188 20.50 -1.29 -9.12
C GLU A 188 20.11 0.18 -8.90
N THR A 189 18.85 0.53 -9.20
CA THR A 189 18.31 1.87 -8.92
C THR A 189 18.18 2.12 -7.42
N GLU A 190 17.71 1.12 -6.65
CA GLU A 190 17.72 1.18 -5.19
C GLU A 190 19.15 1.29 -4.65
N GLY A 191 20.09 0.53 -5.22
CA GLY A 191 21.49 0.52 -4.83
C GLY A 191 22.17 1.87 -5.01
N ALA A 192 21.90 2.55 -6.13
CA ALA A 192 22.34 3.91 -6.37
C ALA A 192 21.77 4.91 -5.32
N THR A 193 20.55 4.67 -4.85
CA THR A 193 19.90 5.52 -3.83
C THR A 193 20.53 5.33 -2.45
N ILE A 194 20.78 4.09 -2.04
CA ILE A 194 21.29 3.77 -0.70
C ILE A 194 22.83 3.73 -0.62
N GLY A 195 23.52 3.92 -1.76
CA GLY A 195 24.98 3.89 -1.85
C GLY A 195 25.59 2.49 -1.71
N VAL A 196 24.85 1.44 -2.05
CA VAL A 196 25.28 0.04 -1.97
C VAL A 196 25.11 -0.61 -3.34
N PRO A 197 26.14 -1.22 -3.95
CA PRO A 197 25.99 -1.89 -5.23
C PRO A 197 25.12 -3.14 -5.10
N PHE A 198 24.22 -3.34 -6.06
CA PHE A 198 23.46 -4.59 -6.17
C PHE A 198 24.30 -5.66 -6.87
N THR A 199 24.45 -6.83 -6.26
CA THR A 199 25.30 -7.93 -6.73
C THR A 199 24.54 -9.24 -6.70
N ASP A 200 25.08 -10.27 -7.34
CA ASP A 200 24.48 -11.61 -7.38
C ASP A 200 24.36 -12.24 -5.98
N ASP A 201 25.25 -11.87 -5.05
CA ASP A 201 25.23 -12.28 -3.64
C ASP A 201 24.25 -11.46 -2.77
N ALA A 202 23.49 -10.52 -3.36
CA ALA A 202 22.57 -9.68 -2.59
C ALA A 202 21.46 -10.53 -1.94
N GLU A 203 21.28 -10.39 -0.63
CA GLU A 203 20.27 -11.13 0.12
C GLU A 203 18.86 -10.56 -0.12
N LEU A 204 17.96 -11.42 -0.57
CA LEU A 204 16.57 -11.08 -0.87
C LEU A 204 15.62 -11.77 0.11
N TYR A 205 14.42 -11.21 0.22
CA TYR A 205 13.26 -11.91 0.77
C TYR A 205 12.20 -12.06 -0.31
N HIS A 206 11.66 -13.26 -0.42
CA HIS A 206 10.57 -13.60 -1.33
C HIS A 206 9.32 -13.88 -0.50
N GLU A 207 8.36 -12.98 -0.60
CA GLU A 207 7.05 -13.13 0.00
C GLU A 207 6.17 -14.00 -0.89
N TYR A 208 5.44 -14.94 -0.29
CA TYR A 208 4.31 -15.61 -0.92
C TYR A 208 3.07 -15.31 -0.11
N PHE A 209 1.99 -14.92 -0.78
CA PHE A 209 0.78 -14.43 -0.14
C PHE A 209 -0.48 -14.92 -0.83
N ARG A 210 -1.59 -14.86 -0.09
CA ARG A 210 -2.94 -15.05 -0.60
C ARG A 210 -3.76 -13.77 -0.47
N VAL A 211 -4.72 -13.60 -1.37
CA VAL A 211 -5.72 -12.53 -1.27
C VAL A 211 -6.72 -12.88 -0.17
N LEU A 212 -6.85 -12.02 0.84
CA LEU A 212 -7.90 -12.11 1.85
C LEU A 212 -9.21 -11.51 1.35
N ARG A 213 -9.11 -10.36 0.66
CA ARG A 213 -10.27 -9.59 0.20
C ARG A 213 -9.91 -8.75 -1.01
N VAL A 214 -10.75 -8.79 -2.04
CA VAL A 214 -10.77 -7.74 -3.07
C VAL A 214 -11.63 -6.59 -2.55
N LEU A 215 -11.08 -5.38 -2.59
CA LEU A 215 -11.71 -4.16 -2.10
C LEU A 215 -12.34 -3.46 -3.31
N SER A 216 -13.66 -3.36 -3.31
CA SER A 216 -14.41 -2.62 -4.32
C SER A 216 -15.01 -1.36 -3.69
N LYS A 217 -14.98 -0.24 -4.41
CA LYS A 217 -15.82 0.90 -4.06
C LYS A 217 -17.29 0.48 -4.21
N GLN A 218 -18.07 0.63 -3.14
CA GLN A 218 -19.54 0.57 -3.20
C GLN A 218 -20.08 1.93 -3.64
#